data_AF-M1CPP4-F1
#
_entry.id   AF-M1CPP4-F1
#
_cell.length_a   1.000
_cell.length_b   1.000
_cell.length_c   1.000
_cell.angle_alpha   90.00
_cell.angle_beta   90.00
_cell.angle_gamma   90.00
#
_symmetry.space_group_name_H-M   'P 1'
#
loop_
_entity.id
_entity.type
_entity.pdbx_description
1 polymer ?
#
loop_
_entity_poly.entity_id
_entity_poly.type
_entity_poly.pdbx_seq_one_letter_code
_entity_poly.pdbx_strand_id
1 'polypeptide(L)'
;MADGYLNFSCQTPTAIVLERFSGVSNPTVWVYQAECYFNFYGLSKDMWLSLPYLYFDGEALAWFNWLYRNKKFYDWKHFTDKLFYHYRRPTVTEFGLPPVTDLLLQMDAHLSRMHRHLDNIQNSLSACSQKFYDAQARPDLTASLADKCDIDRSLNRKLFLLWTRTTPTLQRIYRSLIPC
;
A
#
# COMPACT_ATOMS: atom_id res chain seq x y z
N MET A 1 -24.63 28.96 -10.87
CA MET A 1 -23.64 28.07 -10.23
C MET A 1 -23.80 28.28 -8.75
N ALA A 2 -24.36 27.30 -8.05
CA ALA A 2 -24.72 27.42 -6.64
C ALA A 2 -23.50 27.06 -5.78
N ASP A 3 -23.12 27.99 -4.91
CA ASP A 3 -22.07 27.81 -3.92
C ASP A 3 -22.50 26.78 -2.87
N GLY A 4 -21.81 25.64 -2.86
CA GLY A 4 -22.01 24.54 -1.92
C GLY A 4 -21.34 24.77 -0.57
N TYR A 5 -21.71 25.84 0.14
CA TYR A 5 -21.33 25.99 1.54
C TYR A 5 -22.36 25.24 2.41
N LEU A 6 -21.91 24.13 2.99
CA LEU A 6 -22.62 23.45 4.06
C LEU A 6 -22.95 24.47 5.16
N ASN A 7 -24.25 24.69 5.36
CA ASN A 7 -24.76 25.71 6.26
C ASN A 7 -24.66 25.18 7.71
N PHE A 8 -23.51 25.39 8.36
CA PHE A 8 -23.25 25.02 9.76
C PHE A 8 -23.78 26.07 10.73
N SER A 9 -25.10 26.27 10.73
CA SER A 9 -25.76 27.10 11.74
C SER A 9 -26.73 26.26 12.55
N CYS A 10 -26.57 26.23 13.88
CA CYS A 10 -27.54 25.57 14.77
C CYS A 10 -28.87 26.40 14.72
N GLN A 11 -29.76 26.13 13.76
CA GLN A 11 -31.11 26.73 13.67
C GLN A 11 -32.18 25.69 14.09
N THR A 12 -33.07 26.04 15.02
CA THR A 12 -34.20 25.21 15.52
C THR A 12 -35.51 25.54 14.77
N PRO A 13 -36.57 24.68 14.71
CA PRO A 13 -37.02 23.71 15.70
C PRO A 13 -37.46 22.35 15.11
N THR A 14 -36.51 21.44 14.98
CA THR A 14 -36.74 20.00 15.07
C THR A 14 -35.69 19.51 16.05
N ALA A 15 -36.06 18.65 17.00
CA ALA A 15 -35.18 18.17 18.07
C ALA A 15 -33.76 17.93 17.52
N ILE A 16 -32.76 18.63 18.07
CA ILE A 16 -31.37 18.36 17.71
C ILE A 16 -31.11 16.96 18.22
N VAL A 17 -31.07 15.97 17.33
CA VAL A 17 -30.73 14.59 17.68
C VAL A 17 -29.24 14.43 17.41
N LEU A 18 -28.48 14.11 18.45
CA LEU A 18 -27.09 13.71 18.29
C LEU A 18 -27.05 12.25 17.82
N GLU A 19 -26.56 12.03 16.60
CA GLU A 19 -26.38 10.69 16.07
C GLU A 19 -25.25 9.93 16.77
N ARG A 20 -25.34 8.60 16.73
CA ARG A 20 -24.29 7.74 17.27
C ARG A 20 -23.06 7.72 16.36
N PHE A 21 -21.90 7.60 16.98
CA PHE A 21 -20.61 7.50 16.32
C PHE A 21 -20.06 6.09 16.40
N SER A 22 -19.91 5.46 15.23
CA SER A 22 -19.37 4.10 15.07
C SER A 22 -17.90 4.07 14.65
N GLY A 23 -17.30 5.23 14.36
CA GLY A 23 -15.94 5.32 13.81
C GLY A 23 -15.88 5.40 12.28
N VAL A 24 -16.99 5.20 11.57
CA VAL A 24 -17.03 5.25 10.09
C VAL A 24 -17.28 6.68 9.58
N SER A 25 -18.10 7.45 10.29
CA SER A 25 -18.47 8.82 9.94
C SER A 25 -17.35 9.83 10.25
N ASN A 26 -17.47 11.05 9.72
CA ASN A 26 -16.47 12.09 9.93
C ASN A 26 -16.47 12.55 11.41
N PRO A 27 -15.35 12.36 12.15
CA PRO A 27 -15.31 12.71 13.57
C PRO A 27 -15.44 14.23 13.80
N THR A 28 -15.00 15.07 12.87
CA THR A 28 -15.12 16.54 12.97
C THR A 28 -16.58 16.98 12.97
N VAL A 29 -17.40 16.40 12.09
CA VAL A 29 -18.84 16.68 12.02
C VAL A 29 -19.52 16.25 13.31
N TRP A 30 -19.19 15.05 13.80
CA TRP A 30 -19.77 14.52 15.03
C TRP A 30 -19.43 15.39 16.25
N VAL A 31 -18.16 15.79 16.42
CA VAL A 31 -17.74 16.67 17.53
C VAL A 31 -18.50 17.99 17.50
N TYR A 32 -18.61 18.61 16.31
CA TYR A 32 -19.36 19.87 16.16
C TYR A 32 -20.84 19.70 16.56
N GLN A 33 -21.49 18.62 16.10
CA GLN A 33 -22.88 18.34 16.47
C GLN A 33 -23.04 18.06 17.97
N ALA A 34 -22.10 17.32 18.58
CA ALA A 34 -22.10 17.05 20.01
C ALA A 34 -21.97 18.35 20.82
N GLU A 35 -21.10 19.27 20.41
CA GLU A 35 -20.95 20.57 21.05
C GLU A 35 -22.20 21.46 20.89
N CYS A 36 -22.82 21.56 19.69
CA CYS A 36 -24.12 22.24 19.53
C CYS A 36 -25.15 21.60 20.48
N TYR A 37 -25.23 20.26 20.52
CA TYR A 37 -26.21 19.52 21.33
C TYR A 37 -26.00 19.76 22.84
N PHE A 38 -24.78 19.58 23.36
CA PHE A 38 -24.50 19.76 24.78
C PHE A 38 -24.72 21.20 25.23
N ASN A 39 -24.34 22.18 24.41
CA ASN A 39 -24.61 23.59 24.69
C ASN A 39 -26.11 23.91 24.67
N PHE A 40 -26.86 23.37 23.69
CA PHE A 40 -28.31 23.58 23.58
C PHE A 40 -29.05 23.06 24.81
N TYR A 41 -28.66 21.90 25.33
CA TYR A 41 -29.25 21.33 26.55
C TYR A 41 -28.63 21.86 27.86
N GLY A 42 -27.69 22.81 27.80
CA GLY A 42 -27.08 23.43 28.98
C GLY A 42 -26.27 22.46 29.84
N LEU A 43 -25.68 21.42 29.24
CA LEU A 43 -24.90 20.42 29.98
C LEU A 43 -23.57 21.03 30.43
N SER A 44 -23.21 20.85 31.71
CA SER A 44 -21.91 21.29 32.21
C SER A 44 -20.76 20.62 31.46
N LYS A 45 -19.72 21.39 31.13
CA LYS A 45 -18.48 20.90 30.50
C LYS A 45 -17.81 19.77 31.29
N ASP A 46 -17.98 19.75 32.61
CA ASP A 46 -17.46 18.68 33.48
C ASP A 46 -18.07 17.31 33.15
N MET A 47 -19.30 17.30 32.64
CA MET A 47 -20.00 16.07 32.24
C MET A 47 -19.71 15.69 30.79
N TRP A 48 -19.20 16.59 29.95
CA TRP A 48 -19.00 16.32 28.52
C TRP A 48 -18.07 15.14 28.27
N LEU A 49 -17.12 14.89 29.18
CA LEU A 49 -16.20 13.76 29.04
C LEU A 49 -16.84 12.39 29.19
N SER A 50 -17.97 12.27 29.90
CA SER A 50 -18.66 10.99 30.09
C SER A 50 -19.76 10.76 29.05
N LEU A 51 -20.30 11.83 28.47
CA LEU A 51 -21.41 11.74 27.50
C LEU A 51 -21.10 10.92 26.24
N PRO A 52 -19.90 10.97 25.63
CA PRO A 52 -19.59 10.17 24.44
C PRO A 52 -19.88 8.68 24.61
N TYR A 53 -19.79 8.15 25.83
CA TYR A 53 -20.17 6.77 26.13
C TYR A 53 -21.60 6.41 25.67
N LEU A 54 -22.55 7.34 25.76
CA LEU A 54 -23.96 7.13 25.39
C LEU A 54 -24.20 7.23 23.88
N TYR A 55 -23.30 7.91 23.18
CA TYR A 55 -23.42 8.23 21.76
C TYR A 55 -22.40 7.48 20.91
N PHE A 56 -21.55 6.65 21.50
CA PHE A 56 -20.63 5.81 20.75
C PHE A 56 -21.20 4.39 20.66
N ASP A 57 -20.95 3.72 19.54
CA ASP A 57 -21.28 2.31 19.36
C ASP A 57 -20.14 1.53 18.70
N GLY A 58 -20.29 0.20 18.65
CA GLY A 58 -19.33 -0.70 18.03
C GLY A 58 -17.88 -0.51 18.50
N GLU A 59 -16.97 -0.41 17.53
CA GLU A 59 -15.54 -0.24 17.76
C GLU A 59 -15.21 1.10 18.44
N ALA A 60 -15.95 2.17 18.12
CA ALA A 60 -15.76 3.47 18.75
C ALA A 60 -16.03 3.43 20.25
N LEU A 61 -17.09 2.74 20.67
CA LEU A 61 -17.38 2.57 22.10
C LEU A 61 -16.29 1.74 22.81
N ALA A 62 -15.80 0.68 22.19
CA ALA A 62 -14.69 -0.11 22.73
C ALA A 62 -13.41 0.73 22.90
N TRP A 63 -13.06 1.52 21.88
CA TRP A 63 -11.93 2.45 21.92
C TRP A 63 -12.08 3.50 23.02
N PHE A 64 -13.25 4.14 23.11
CA PHE A 64 -13.54 5.15 24.14
C PHE A 64 -13.41 4.56 25.55
N ASN A 65 -13.98 3.36 25.77
CA ASN A 65 -13.88 2.66 27.05
C ASN A 65 -12.42 2.38 27.44
N TRP A 66 -11.58 1.96 26.49
CA TRP A 66 -10.16 1.79 26.74
C TRP A 66 -9.49 3.12 27.10
N LEU A 67 -9.78 4.19 26.36
CA LEU A 67 -9.26 5.54 26.58
C LEU A 67 -9.58 6.04 28.00
N TYR A 68 -10.85 5.87 28.41
CA TYR A 68 -11.40 6.30 29.69
C TYR A 68 -10.80 5.51 30.86
N ARG A 69 -10.80 4.17 30.78
CA ARG A 69 -10.25 3.28 31.83
C ARG A 69 -8.76 3.53 32.07
N ASN A 70 -8.02 3.85 31.01
CA ASN A 70 -6.59 4.10 31.09
C ASN A 70 -6.24 5.57 31.37
N LYS A 71 -7.22 6.43 31.70
CA LYS A 71 -7.05 7.86 32.01
C LYS A 71 -6.22 8.59 30.94
N LYS A 72 -6.48 8.27 29.67
CA LYS A 72 -5.67 8.77 28.55
C LYS A 72 -6.09 10.16 28.08
N PHE A 73 -7.11 10.77 28.66
CA PHE A 73 -7.52 12.15 28.42
C PHE A 73 -8.01 12.79 29.72
N TYR A 74 -8.04 14.11 29.77
CA TYR A 74 -8.35 14.87 30.98
C TYR A 74 -9.32 16.04 30.75
N ASP A 75 -9.47 16.53 29.53
CA ASP A 75 -10.45 17.54 29.14
C ASP A 75 -11.03 17.22 27.75
N TRP A 76 -12.09 17.95 27.39
CA TRP A 76 -12.82 17.73 26.14
C TRP A 76 -11.91 17.93 24.91
N LYS A 77 -11.03 18.93 24.95
CA LYS A 77 -10.10 19.21 23.85
C LYS A 77 -9.13 18.06 23.62
N HIS A 78 -8.52 17.53 24.67
CA HIS A 78 -7.61 16.42 24.57
C HIS A 78 -8.33 15.14 24.12
N PHE A 79 -9.59 14.95 24.51
CA PHE A 79 -10.42 13.87 23.98
C PHE A 79 -10.65 14.02 22.46
N THR A 80 -11.09 15.19 22.00
CA THR A 80 -11.38 15.41 20.56
C THR A 80 -10.13 15.34 19.71
N ASP A 81 -8.99 15.82 20.19
CA ASP A 81 -7.68 15.66 19.51
C ASP A 81 -7.34 14.18 19.29
N LYS A 82 -7.56 13.32 20.31
CA LYS A 82 -7.35 11.87 20.18
C LYS A 82 -8.37 11.21 19.28
N LEU A 83 -9.61 11.65 19.32
CA LEU A 83 -10.67 11.17 18.43
C LEU A 83 -10.30 11.46 16.97
N PHE A 84 -9.87 12.69 16.70
CA PHE A 84 -9.39 13.07 15.37
C PHE A 84 -8.16 12.26 15.00
N TYR A 85 -7.16 12.11 15.87
CA TYR A 85 -6.00 11.30 15.54
C TYR A 85 -6.36 9.84 15.19
N HIS A 86 -7.30 9.24 15.92
CA HIS A 86 -7.68 7.84 15.73
C HIS A 86 -8.58 7.62 14.51
N TYR A 87 -9.53 8.53 14.24
CA TYR A 87 -10.55 8.37 13.20
C TYR A 87 -10.39 9.30 12.00
N ARG A 88 -9.42 10.22 12.00
CA ARG A 88 -9.05 10.98 10.81
C ARG A 88 -8.49 9.99 9.80
N ARG A 89 -9.34 9.61 8.85
CA ARG A 89 -8.86 9.07 7.59
C ARG A 89 -7.95 10.13 6.98
N PRO A 90 -6.73 9.79 6.56
CA PRO A 90 -5.95 10.67 5.72
C PRO A 90 -6.82 10.99 4.51
N THR A 91 -7.33 12.22 4.41
CA THR A 91 -7.79 12.73 3.13
C THR A 91 -6.55 12.73 2.27
N VAL A 92 -6.55 11.85 1.27
CA VAL A 92 -5.47 11.62 0.28
C VAL A 92 -4.92 12.93 -0.32
N THR A 93 -5.62 14.04 -0.15
CA THR A 93 -5.29 15.37 -0.64
C THR A 93 -4.28 16.19 0.17
N GLU A 94 -3.89 15.84 1.41
CA GLU A 94 -3.04 16.75 2.22
C GLU A 94 -1.52 16.53 2.07
N PHE A 95 -1.05 15.39 1.54
CA PHE A 95 0.39 15.08 1.49
C PHE A 95 0.98 14.88 0.09
N GLY A 96 0.20 15.01 -0.98
CA GLY A 96 0.70 14.78 -2.35
C GLY A 96 1.31 13.39 -2.58
N LEU A 97 1.17 12.48 -1.60
CA LEU A 97 1.65 11.12 -1.66
C LEU A 97 0.51 10.25 -2.19
N PRO A 98 0.73 9.51 -3.28
CA PRO A 98 -0.27 8.59 -3.79
C PRO A 98 -0.67 7.61 -2.67
N PRO A 99 -1.96 7.23 -2.57
CA PRO A 99 -2.41 6.20 -1.65
C PRO A 99 -1.50 4.97 -1.74
N VAL A 100 -1.30 4.26 -0.63
CA VAL A 100 -0.50 3.02 -0.62
C VAL A 100 -1.00 2.04 -1.71
N THR A 101 -2.29 2.05 -2.02
CA THR A 101 -2.88 1.26 -3.12
C THR A 101 -2.35 1.64 -4.50
N ASP A 102 -2.11 2.92 -4.77
CA ASP A 102 -1.56 3.38 -6.05
C ASP A 102 -0.08 2.99 -6.19
N LEU A 103 0.68 3.04 -5.09
CA LEU A 103 2.06 2.53 -5.07
C LEU A 103 2.11 1.02 -5.31
N LEU A 104 1.18 0.27 -4.72
CA LEU A 104 1.05 -1.17 -4.95
C LEU A 104 0.70 -1.47 -6.42
N LEU A 105 -0.24 -0.73 -7.01
CA LEU A 105 -0.59 -0.86 -8.43
C LEU A 105 0.58 -0.51 -9.36
N GLN A 106 1.38 0.51 -9.03
CA GLN A 106 2.58 0.86 -9.79
C GLN A 106 3.65 -0.24 -9.69
N MET A 107 3.81 -0.83 -8.51
CA MET A 107 4.73 -1.95 -8.28
C MET A 107 4.29 -3.18 -9.09
N ASP A 108 3.01 -3.54 -9.06
CA ASP A 108 2.44 -4.65 -9.85
C ASP A 108 2.60 -4.43 -11.36
N ALA A 109 2.39 -3.19 -11.83
CA ALA A 109 2.59 -2.84 -13.23
C ALA A 109 4.06 -2.96 -13.64
N HIS A 110 4.99 -2.56 -12.76
CA HIS A 110 6.42 -2.70 -13.00
C HIS A 110 6.86 -4.16 -13.05
N LEU A 111 6.43 -4.97 -12.07
CA LEU A 111 6.68 -6.41 -12.04
C LEU A 111 6.13 -7.09 -13.30
N SER A 112 4.93 -6.70 -13.75
CA SER A 112 4.34 -7.21 -14.99
C SER A 112 5.14 -6.85 -16.25
N ARG A 113 5.72 -5.64 -16.32
CA ARG A 113 6.61 -5.24 -17.43
C ARG A 113 7.88 -6.05 -17.44
N MET A 114 8.48 -6.26 -16.26
CA MET A 114 9.70 -7.03 -16.12
C MET A 114 9.49 -8.50 -16.52
N HIS A 115 8.38 -9.12 -16.10
CA HIS A 115 8.03 -10.48 -16.52
C HIS A 115 7.91 -10.59 -18.04
N ARG A 116 7.22 -9.66 -18.71
CA ARG A 116 7.14 -9.65 -20.18
C ARG A 116 8.50 -9.54 -20.88
N HIS A 117 9.44 -8.78 -20.30
CA HIS A 117 10.79 -8.70 -20.84
C HIS A 117 11.51 -10.05 -20.75
N LEU A 118 11.37 -10.75 -19.63
CA LEU A 118 11.96 -12.07 -19.44
C LEU A 118 11.37 -13.08 -20.43
N ASP A 119 10.04 -13.08 -20.62
CA ASP A 119 9.38 -13.95 -21.60
C ASP A 119 9.87 -13.69 -23.02
N ASN A 120 10.03 -12.42 -23.40
CA ASN A 120 10.54 -12.05 -24.72
C ASN A 120 11.99 -12.51 -24.94
N ILE A 121 12.82 -12.39 -23.91
CA ILE A 121 14.21 -12.87 -23.96
C ILE A 121 14.22 -14.40 -24.12
N GLN A 122 13.41 -15.11 -23.33
CA GLN A 122 13.33 -16.56 -23.39
C GLN A 122 12.85 -17.06 -24.77
N ASN A 123 11.83 -16.42 -25.32
CA ASN A 123 11.32 -16.74 -26.66
C ASN A 123 12.37 -16.50 -27.75
N SER A 124 13.13 -15.40 -27.64
CA SER A 124 14.21 -15.07 -28.60
C SER A 124 15.37 -16.08 -28.52
N LEU A 125 15.75 -16.49 -27.30
CA LEU A 125 16.76 -17.52 -27.07
C LEU A 125 16.31 -18.87 -27.63
N SER A 126 15.05 -19.24 -27.39
CA SER A 126 14.46 -20.49 -27.91
C SER A 126 14.46 -20.50 -29.44
N ALA A 127 14.07 -19.39 -30.08
CA ALA A 127 14.12 -19.24 -31.53
C ALA A 127 15.55 -19.27 -32.09
N CYS A 128 16.52 -18.68 -31.38
CA CYS A 128 17.93 -18.73 -31.75
C CYS A 128 18.48 -20.16 -31.68
N SER A 129 18.15 -20.88 -30.60
CA SER A 129 18.54 -22.28 -30.41
C SER A 129 17.97 -23.18 -31.51
N GLN A 130 16.69 -23.02 -31.86
CA GLN A 130 16.07 -23.80 -32.94
C GLN A 130 16.78 -23.57 -34.28
N LYS A 131 17.07 -22.31 -34.63
CA LYS A 131 17.80 -21.98 -35.87
C LYS A 131 19.20 -22.60 -35.91
N PHE A 132 19.86 -22.73 -34.76
CA PHE A 132 21.16 -23.40 -34.66
C PHE A 132 21.04 -24.91 -34.92
N TYR A 133 20.06 -25.58 -34.29
CA TYR A 133 19.80 -27.00 -34.53
C TYR A 133 19.45 -27.28 -36.00
N ASP A 134 18.62 -26.43 -36.62
CA ASP A 134 18.25 -26.56 -38.03
C ASP A 134 19.45 -26.35 -38.98
N ALA A 135 20.37 -25.43 -38.63
CA ALA A 135 21.59 -25.19 -39.39
C ALA A 135 22.61 -26.33 -39.26
N GLN A 136 22.66 -27.01 -38.11
CA GLN A 136 23.55 -28.14 -37.86
C GLN A 136 23.08 -29.43 -38.57
N ALA A 137 21.79 -29.55 -38.89
CA ALA A 137 21.24 -30.64 -39.70
C ALA A 137 21.60 -30.55 -41.20
N ARG A 138 22.26 -29.46 -41.65
CA ARG A 138 22.77 -29.32 -43.03
C ARG A 138 24.23 -29.81 -43.12
N PRO A 139 24.54 -30.86 -43.89
CA PRO A 139 25.84 -31.52 -43.87
C PRO A 139 27.02 -30.64 -44.34
N ASP A 140 26.78 -29.61 -45.16
CA ASP A 140 27.83 -28.81 -45.81
C ASP A 140 28.47 -27.70 -44.94
N LEU A 141 27.97 -27.45 -43.72
CA LEU A 141 28.49 -26.38 -42.82
C LEU A 141 29.39 -26.89 -41.68
N THR A 142 29.55 -28.21 -41.54
CA THR A 142 30.23 -28.85 -40.41
C THR A 142 31.71 -28.48 -40.29
N ALA A 143 32.40 -28.20 -41.41
CA ALA A 143 33.81 -27.79 -41.39
C ALA A 143 34.02 -26.35 -40.87
N SER A 144 33.06 -25.43 -41.07
CA SER A 144 33.16 -24.03 -40.62
C SER A 144 32.73 -23.84 -39.15
N LEU A 145 31.90 -24.75 -38.62
CA LEU A 145 31.44 -24.74 -37.23
C LEU A 145 32.49 -25.26 -36.24
N ALA A 146 33.39 -26.15 -36.64
CA ALA A 146 34.48 -26.64 -35.78
C ALA A 146 35.38 -25.50 -35.29
N ASP A 147 35.72 -24.56 -36.19
CA ASP A 147 36.52 -23.38 -35.89
C ASP A 147 35.80 -22.39 -34.93
N LYS A 148 34.46 -22.34 -34.99
CA LYS A 148 33.65 -21.51 -34.06
C LYS A 148 33.44 -22.16 -32.69
N CYS A 149 33.33 -23.49 -32.61
CA CYS A 149 33.22 -24.20 -31.33
C CYS A 149 34.48 -24.06 -30.45
N ASP A 150 35.67 -23.92 -31.04
CA ASP A 150 36.90 -23.69 -30.28
C ASP A 150 36.96 -22.28 -29.67
N ILE A 151 36.40 -21.28 -30.35
CA ILE A 151 36.24 -19.92 -29.81
C ILE A 151 35.25 -19.92 -28.63
N ASP A 152 34.16 -20.67 -28.74
CA ASP A 152 33.13 -20.76 -27.70
C ASP A 152 33.61 -21.57 -26.46
N ARG A 153 34.44 -22.59 -26.64
CA ARG A 153 35.15 -23.27 -25.53
C ARG A 153 36.13 -22.34 -24.81
N SER A 154 36.82 -21.47 -25.54
CA SER A 154 37.75 -20.48 -24.97
C SER A 154 37.01 -19.42 -24.13
N LEU A 155 35.87 -18.93 -24.63
CA LEU A 155 34.99 -18.02 -23.90
C LEU A 155 34.37 -18.68 -22.67
N ASN A 156 33.88 -19.92 -22.78
CA ASN A 156 33.34 -20.67 -21.64
C ASN A 156 34.41 -20.97 -20.57
N ARG A 157 35.66 -21.23 -20.95
CA ARG A 157 36.77 -21.35 -19.98
C ARG A 157 37.06 -20.02 -19.27
N LYS A 158 37.01 -18.88 -19.98
CA LYS A 158 37.18 -17.55 -19.37
C LYS A 158 36.03 -17.19 -18.43
N LEU A 159 34.79 -17.52 -18.79
CA LEU A 159 33.62 -17.34 -17.94
C LEU A 159 33.65 -18.25 -16.71
N PHE A 160 34.12 -19.50 -16.85
CA PHE A 160 34.34 -20.40 -15.72
C PHE A 160 35.41 -19.86 -14.75
N LEU A 161 36.52 -19.33 -15.26
CA LEU A 161 37.56 -18.71 -14.42
C LEU A 161 37.04 -17.45 -13.72
N LEU A 162 36.22 -16.63 -14.38
CA LEU A 162 35.53 -15.50 -13.75
C LEU A 162 34.54 -15.97 -12.68
N TRP A 163 33.82 -17.06 -12.91
CA TRP A 163 32.88 -17.68 -11.96
C TRP A 163 33.59 -18.21 -10.71
N THR A 164 34.76 -18.84 -10.83
CA THR A 164 35.57 -19.30 -9.67
C THR A 164 36.12 -18.16 -8.79
N ARG A 165 36.13 -16.92 -9.30
CA ARG A 165 36.53 -15.72 -8.56
C ARG A 165 35.36 -14.97 -7.91
N THR A 166 34.12 -15.39 -8.15
CA THR A 166 32.94 -14.79 -7.50
C THR A 166 32.73 -15.32 -6.09
N THR A 167 32.16 -14.51 -5.21
CA THR A 167 31.92 -14.90 -3.82
C THR A 167 30.88 -16.02 -3.71
N PRO A 168 30.97 -16.91 -2.70
CA PRO A 168 30.07 -18.06 -2.56
C PRO A 168 28.58 -17.71 -2.57
N THR A 169 28.25 -16.49 -2.13
CA THR A 169 26.89 -15.96 -2.09
C THR A 169 26.27 -15.78 -3.48
N LEU A 170 27.05 -15.34 -4.48
CA LEU A 170 26.57 -15.14 -5.84
C LEU A 170 26.41 -16.47 -6.60
N GLN A 171 27.27 -17.45 -6.30
CA GLN A 171 27.16 -18.80 -6.87
C GLN A 171 25.88 -19.52 -6.40
N ARG A 172 25.43 -19.24 -5.17
CA ARG A 172 24.19 -19.82 -4.61
C ARG A 172 22.93 -19.29 -5.27
N ILE A 173 22.91 -17.99 -5.60
CA ILE A 173 21.79 -17.33 -6.28
C ILE A 173 21.69 -17.80 -7.75
N TYR A 174 22.83 -18.00 -8.40
CA TYR A 174 22.86 -18.48 -9.79
C TYR A 174 22.35 -19.92 -9.91
N ARG A 175 22.70 -20.81 -8.97
CA ARG A 175 22.18 -22.20 -8.95
C ARG A 175 20.68 -22.30 -8.71
N SER A 176 20.06 -21.32 -8.03
CA SER A 176 18.61 -21.29 -7.82
C SER A 176 17.82 -20.73 -9.01
N LEU A 177 18.50 -20.16 -10.01
CA LEU A 177 17.90 -19.49 -11.17
C LEU A 177 17.96 -20.34 -12.46
N ILE A 178 18.53 -21.53 -12.41
CA ILE A 178 18.55 -22.49 -13.53
C ILE A 178 17.65 -23.67 -13.14
N PRO A 179 16.43 -23.80 -13.68
CA PRO A 179 15.64 -25.01 -13.56
C PRO A 179 16.30 -26.13 -14.39
N CYS A 180 16.23 -27.37 -13.90
CA CYS A 180 16.68 -28.56 -14.62
C CYS A 180 15.99 -28.73 -15.98
#